data_AF-A0A2G9Z5W0-F1
#
_entry.id   AF-A0A2G9Z5W0-F1
#
_cell.length_a   1.000
_cell.length_b   1.000
_cell.length_c   1.000
_cell.angle_alpha   90.00
_cell.angle_beta   90.00
_cell.angle_gamma   90.00
#
_symmetry.space_group_name_H-M   'P 1'
#
loop_
_entity.id
_entity.type
_entity.pdbx_description
1 polymer ?
#
loop_
_entity_poly.entity_id
_entity_poly.type
_entity_poly.pdbx_seq_one_letter_code
_entity_poly.pdbx_strand_id
1 'polypeptide(L)'
;MKKIVIIFIGAVVFFGMVNSASAEVNWDPIQTLNIPANTITPTTSSVLVNGAKYKITVSGTFFAGDNIEADAKYSFRTGSSSSWTDLVSTYESYGETLLDLFMDSDNDWGGYNSEHVYSKIITGSGNVLNFHIYDIYPSNNTGGLTVQIDRLRREATISSPDEGEKVYGEITFEAFLVDDDQDNIQWAIRKGTCAAGTGTVFGNVDGYSNVATIDTSNLTNQTFSFVGDMSNMLLGMYCFVYNPVEDNGESNIRETMQFELVEPLIVGPPTDMNQCKKDGWKTFNNPVFKNQGDCVSYVQSNKKAIGNRKDN
;
A
#
# COMPACT_ATOMS: atom_id res chain seq x y z
N MET A 1 -24.50 -61.89 3.04
CA MET A 1 -24.33 -60.76 2.10
C MET A 1 -24.46 -59.45 2.87
N LYS A 2 -23.35 -58.88 3.34
CA LYS A 2 -23.33 -57.58 4.05
C LYS A 2 -23.09 -56.48 3.00
N LYS A 3 -24.07 -55.58 2.81
CA LYS A 3 -23.92 -54.39 1.96
C LYS A 3 -23.03 -53.39 2.69
N ILE A 4 -21.87 -53.09 2.12
CA ILE A 4 -20.99 -51.99 2.55
C ILE A 4 -21.55 -50.71 1.93
N VAL A 5 -21.98 -49.77 2.77
CA VAL A 5 -22.37 -48.42 2.38
C VAL A 5 -21.09 -47.58 2.34
N ILE A 6 -20.73 -47.10 1.15
CA ILE A 6 -19.61 -46.16 0.95
C ILE A 6 -20.18 -44.75 1.14
N ILE A 7 -19.78 -44.08 2.22
CA ILE A 7 -20.08 -42.66 2.46
C ILE A 7 -18.97 -41.84 1.80
N PHE A 8 -19.31 -41.13 0.72
CA PHE A 8 -18.44 -40.10 0.15
C PHE A 8 -18.52 -38.86 1.03
N ILE A 9 -17.45 -38.56 1.77
CA ILE A 9 -17.25 -37.26 2.40
C ILE A 9 -16.64 -36.35 1.33
N GLY A 10 -17.47 -35.53 0.70
CA GLY A 10 -17.01 -34.48 -0.20
C GLY A 10 -16.28 -33.41 0.60
N ALA A 11 -14.99 -33.22 0.33
CA ALA A 11 -14.25 -32.08 0.81
C ALA A 11 -14.76 -30.83 0.08
N VAL A 12 -15.48 -29.97 0.80
CA VAL A 12 -15.85 -28.63 0.33
C VAL A 12 -14.58 -27.78 0.41
N VAL A 13 -13.97 -27.52 -0.74
CA VAL A 13 -12.89 -26.54 -0.87
C VAL A 13 -13.55 -25.16 -0.74
N PHE A 14 -13.36 -24.54 0.43
CA PHE A 14 -13.70 -23.13 0.63
C PHE A 14 -12.67 -22.29 -0.13
N PHE A 15 -13.05 -21.79 -1.31
CA PHE A 15 -12.38 -20.63 -1.88
C PHE A 15 -12.74 -19.44 -0.99
N GLY A 16 -11.84 -19.08 -0.08
CA GLY A 16 -11.89 -17.80 0.59
C GLY A 16 -11.75 -16.71 -0.47
N MET A 17 -12.85 -16.06 -0.81
CA MET A 17 -12.81 -14.76 -1.46
C MET A 17 -12.16 -13.81 -0.44
N VAL A 18 -10.88 -13.50 -0.65
CA VAL A 18 -10.29 -12.32 -0.04
C VAL A 18 -11.03 -11.13 -0.62
N ASN A 19 -11.82 -10.46 0.22
CA ASN A 19 -12.28 -9.12 -0.08
C ASN A 19 -11.03 -8.27 -0.26
N SER A 20 -10.68 -7.99 -1.51
CA SER A 20 -9.82 -6.87 -1.86
C SER A 20 -10.61 -5.60 -1.57
N ALA A 21 -10.68 -5.24 -0.28
CA ALA A 21 -10.86 -3.83 0.06
C ALA A 21 -9.65 -3.14 -0.56
N SER A 22 -9.87 -2.36 -1.62
CA SER A 22 -8.83 -1.45 -2.07
C SER A 22 -8.46 -0.62 -0.86
N ALA A 23 -7.21 -0.69 -0.41
CA ALA A 23 -6.71 0.28 0.54
C ALA A 23 -7.00 1.66 -0.08
N GLU A 24 -7.94 2.41 0.51
CA GLU A 24 -8.07 3.81 0.17
C GLU A 24 -6.71 4.44 0.43
N VAL A 25 -6.23 5.21 -0.54
CA VAL A 25 -4.96 5.94 -0.45
C VAL A 25 -4.90 6.60 0.93
N ASN A 26 -3.83 6.33 1.67
CA ASN A 26 -3.75 6.62 3.10
C ASN A 26 -3.45 8.11 3.29
N TRP A 27 -4.46 8.93 3.59
CA TRP A 27 -4.30 10.37 3.84
C TRP A 27 -4.52 10.67 5.32
N ASP A 28 -3.58 11.37 5.96
CA ASP A 28 -3.67 11.83 7.34
C ASP A 28 -4.32 13.22 7.41
N PRO A 29 -5.41 13.40 8.19
CA PRO A 29 -6.02 14.71 8.34
C PRO A 29 -5.09 15.66 9.10
N ILE A 30 -4.76 16.79 8.47
CA ILE A 30 -3.86 17.80 9.04
C ILE A 30 -4.65 18.96 9.62
N GLN A 31 -5.63 19.45 8.87
CA GLN A 31 -6.36 20.65 9.26
C GLN A 31 -7.74 20.70 8.61
N THR A 32 -8.71 21.21 9.36
CA THR A 32 -10.02 21.62 8.84
C THR A 32 -10.16 23.13 9.00
N LEU A 33 -10.54 23.81 7.94
CA LEU A 33 -10.77 25.25 7.89
C LEU A 33 -12.23 25.53 7.55
N ASN A 34 -12.81 26.53 8.20
CA ASN A 34 -14.10 27.09 7.80
C ASN A 34 -13.83 28.41 7.07
N ILE A 35 -14.22 28.50 5.80
CA ILE A 35 -14.01 29.64 4.92
C ILE A 35 -15.27 30.51 4.95
N PRO A 36 -15.27 31.63 5.70
CA PRO A 36 -16.46 32.47 5.81
C PRO A 36 -16.76 33.17 4.48
N ALA A 37 -18.01 33.10 4.03
CA ALA A 37 -18.44 33.77 2.80
C ALA A 37 -18.59 35.29 2.96
N ASN A 38 -18.62 35.80 4.19
CA ASN A 38 -18.98 37.18 4.50
C ASN A 38 -17.81 38.15 4.66
N THR A 39 -16.61 37.77 4.21
CA THR A 39 -15.41 38.58 4.31
C THR A 39 -14.46 38.30 3.15
N ILE A 40 -13.70 39.32 2.76
CA ILE A 40 -12.59 39.18 1.81
C ILE A 40 -11.28 38.76 2.49
N THR A 41 -11.26 38.69 3.82
CA THR A 41 -10.05 38.34 4.56
C THR A 41 -9.78 36.85 4.39
N PRO A 42 -8.62 36.45 3.82
CA PRO A 42 -8.34 35.04 3.63
C PRO A 42 -8.22 34.28 4.94
N THR A 43 -8.66 33.03 4.91
CA THR A 43 -8.41 32.04 5.96
C THR A 43 -7.16 31.25 5.58
N THR A 44 -6.16 31.27 6.45
CA THR A 44 -4.84 30.71 6.16
C THR A 44 -4.68 29.32 6.78
N SER A 45 -4.06 28.39 6.05
CA SER A 45 -3.73 27.05 6.56
C SER A 45 -2.51 27.08 7.50
N SER A 46 -2.19 25.94 8.09
CA SER A 46 -0.84 25.67 8.59
C SER A 46 0.17 25.65 7.43
N VAL A 47 1.45 25.83 7.74
CA VAL A 47 2.53 25.71 6.75
C VAL A 47 2.54 24.26 6.24
N LEU A 48 2.47 24.10 4.92
CA LEU A 48 2.58 22.80 4.28
C LEU A 48 4.06 22.46 4.08
N VAL A 49 4.46 21.25 4.45
CA VAL A 49 5.83 20.76 4.30
C VAL A 49 6.20 20.80 2.82
N ASN A 50 7.39 21.32 2.52
CA ASN A 50 7.87 21.37 1.14
C ASN A 50 8.11 19.95 0.61
N GLY A 51 7.63 19.63 -0.59
CA GLY A 51 7.75 18.28 -1.19
C GLY A 51 6.51 17.41 -0.95
N ALA A 52 6.05 17.35 0.30
CA ALA A 52 4.92 16.53 0.72
C ALA A 52 3.63 16.73 -0.10
N LYS A 53 2.92 15.64 -0.44
CA LYS A 53 1.60 15.70 -1.10
C LYS A 53 0.49 15.97 -0.11
N TYR A 54 -0.44 16.80 -0.55
CA TYR A 54 -1.66 17.12 0.16
C TYR A 54 -2.88 16.91 -0.73
N LYS A 55 -3.94 16.35 -0.16
CA LYS A 55 -5.28 16.37 -0.73
C LYS A 55 -6.06 17.50 -0.07
N ILE A 56 -6.46 18.47 -0.86
CA ILE A 56 -7.32 19.57 -0.45
C ILE A 56 -8.73 19.20 -0.87
N THR A 57 -9.63 19.06 0.09
CA THR A 57 -11.05 18.75 -0.16
C THR A 57 -11.89 19.92 0.32
N VAL A 58 -12.69 20.50 -0.56
CA VAL A 58 -13.68 21.53 -0.21
C VAL A 58 -15.07 20.92 -0.24
N SER A 59 -15.91 21.29 0.72
CA SER A 59 -17.30 20.86 0.80
C SER A 59 -18.26 21.94 1.27
N GLY A 60 -19.52 21.80 0.84
CA GLY A 60 -20.66 22.58 1.31
C GLY A 60 -21.08 23.69 0.37
N THR A 61 -22.03 24.49 0.84
CA THR A 61 -22.58 25.65 0.13
C THR A 61 -22.69 26.85 1.07
N PHE A 62 -22.79 28.04 0.50
CA PHE A 62 -23.07 29.28 1.20
C PHE A 62 -24.13 30.09 0.46
N PHE A 63 -24.74 31.07 1.13
CA PHE A 63 -25.71 31.97 0.52
C PHE A 63 -25.08 33.32 0.23
N ALA A 64 -25.20 33.81 -1.00
CA ALA A 64 -24.61 35.08 -1.48
C ALA A 64 -25.63 36.25 -1.53
N GLY A 65 -26.76 36.12 -0.82
CA GLY A 65 -27.91 37.00 -0.97
C GLY A 65 -28.68 36.74 -2.27
N ASP A 66 -29.72 37.55 -2.54
CA ASP A 66 -30.51 37.50 -3.80
C ASP A 66 -31.06 36.12 -4.22
N ASN A 67 -31.26 35.24 -3.24
CA ASN A 67 -31.62 33.83 -3.40
C ASN A 67 -30.59 33.02 -4.21
N ILE A 68 -29.32 33.40 -4.12
CA ILE A 68 -28.17 32.70 -4.69
C ILE A 68 -27.57 31.81 -3.62
N GLU A 69 -27.47 30.53 -3.94
CA GLU A 69 -26.66 29.55 -3.23
C GLU A 69 -25.43 29.26 -4.10
N ALA A 70 -24.25 29.13 -3.49
CA ALA A 70 -22.98 28.92 -4.17
C ALA A 70 -22.14 27.87 -3.45
N ASP A 71 -21.32 27.14 -4.20
CA ASP A 71 -20.31 26.21 -3.69
C ASP A 71 -18.90 26.72 -4.03
N ALA A 72 -17.90 25.85 -4.11
CA ALA A 72 -16.53 26.23 -4.43
C ALA A 72 -16.35 26.87 -5.82
N LYS A 73 -17.28 26.67 -6.77
CA LYS A 73 -17.16 27.15 -8.16
C LYS A 73 -18.50 27.41 -8.87
N TYR A 74 -19.57 26.76 -8.43
CA TYR A 74 -20.86 26.83 -9.08
C TYR A 74 -21.85 27.58 -8.21
N SER A 75 -22.82 28.24 -8.84
CA SER A 75 -23.92 28.90 -8.16
C SER A 75 -25.28 28.50 -8.75
N PHE A 76 -26.31 28.65 -7.93
CA PHE A 76 -27.71 28.46 -8.30
C PHE A 76 -28.53 29.61 -7.74
N ARG A 77 -29.22 30.33 -8.63
CA ARG A 77 -30.16 31.38 -8.22
C ARG A 77 -31.60 30.93 -8.36
N THR A 78 -32.29 30.85 -7.22
CA THR A 78 -33.72 30.49 -7.19
C THR A 78 -34.53 31.46 -8.04
N GLY A 79 -35.33 30.91 -8.96
CA GLY A 79 -36.23 31.65 -9.84
C GLY A 79 -35.62 32.08 -11.19
N SER A 80 -34.32 31.91 -11.41
CA SER A 80 -33.68 32.22 -12.70
C SER A 80 -32.76 31.12 -13.22
N SER A 81 -32.10 30.36 -12.33
CA SER A 81 -31.29 29.21 -12.71
C SER A 81 -32.15 27.95 -12.88
N SER A 82 -31.85 27.15 -13.90
CA SER A 82 -32.40 25.78 -14.07
C SER A 82 -31.44 24.69 -13.59
N SER A 83 -30.17 25.03 -13.41
CA SER A 83 -29.09 24.15 -12.97
C SER A 83 -28.00 24.99 -12.31
N TRP A 84 -27.09 24.34 -11.59
CA TRP A 84 -25.87 24.96 -11.09
C TRP A 84 -24.97 25.36 -12.27
N THR A 85 -24.45 26.59 -12.24
CA THR A 85 -23.65 27.17 -13.33
C THR A 85 -22.45 27.93 -12.79
N ASP A 86 -21.37 27.94 -13.57
CA ASP A 86 -20.14 28.69 -13.28
C ASP A 86 -20.42 30.21 -13.31
N LEU A 87 -21.16 30.67 -14.33
CA LEU A 87 -21.65 32.04 -14.37
C LEU A 87 -22.78 32.26 -13.36
N VAL A 88 -22.67 33.33 -12.57
CA VAL A 88 -23.72 33.76 -11.65
C VAL A 88 -24.88 34.40 -12.43
N SER A 89 -26.04 33.76 -12.41
CA SER A 89 -27.25 34.21 -13.12
C SER A 89 -27.59 35.66 -12.78
N THR A 90 -27.81 36.48 -13.81
CA THR A 90 -28.05 37.95 -13.80
C THR A 90 -26.88 38.82 -13.38
N TYR A 91 -25.73 38.21 -13.09
CA TYR A 91 -24.48 38.85 -12.70
C TYR A 91 -23.33 38.46 -13.64
N GLU A 92 -23.65 38.00 -14.86
CA GLU A 92 -22.68 37.42 -15.80
C GLU A 92 -21.59 38.41 -16.24
N SER A 93 -21.87 39.71 -16.15
CA SER A 93 -20.89 40.77 -16.45
C SER A 93 -19.67 40.80 -15.54
N TYR A 94 -19.76 40.19 -14.35
CA TYR A 94 -18.65 40.10 -13.39
C TYR A 94 -17.70 38.93 -13.67
N GLY A 95 -18.01 38.08 -14.65
CA GLY A 95 -17.18 36.96 -15.07
C GLY A 95 -17.47 35.66 -14.31
N GLU A 96 -16.76 34.61 -14.72
CA GLU A 96 -16.93 33.25 -14.21
C GLU A 96 -16.39 33.08 -12.79
N THR A 97 -15.48 33.94 -12.33
CA THR A 97 -14.86 33.77 -11.02
C THR A 97 -15.71 34.29 -9.85
N LEU A 98 -16.84 34.96 -10.14
CA LEU A 98 -17.69 35.55 -9.10
C LEU A 98 -18.32 34.43 -8.25
N LEU A 99 -18.13 34.52 -6.93
CA LEU A 99 -18.50 33.55 -5.89
C LEU A 99 -17.61 32.31 -5.77
N ASP A 100 -16.51 32.22 -6.54
CA ASP A 100 -15.59 31.09 -6.45
C ASP A 100 -14.76 31.11 -5.16
N LEU A 101 -14.44 29.91 -4.67
CA LEU A 101 -13.39 29.72 -3.70
C LEU A 101 -12.02 29.77 -4.38
N PHE A 102 -11.18 30.70 -3.95
CA PHE A 102 -9.77 30.74 -4.31
C PHE A 102 -8.93 30.01 -3.26
N MET A 103 -7.99 29.20 -3.73
CA MET A 103 -6.82 28.67 -3.02
C MET A 103 -5.58 29.38 -3.59
N ASP A 104 -5.09 30.38 -2.86
CA ASP A 104 -4.14 31.38 -3.34
C ASP A 104 -4.63 32.07 -4.63
N SER A 105 -4.03 31.76 -5.78
CA SER A 105 -4.43 32.29 -7.10
C SER A 105 -5.27 31.33 -7.94
N ASP A 106 -5.52 30.11 -7.44
CA ASP A 106 -6.21 29.05 -8.15
C ASP A 106 -7.66 28.92 -7.66
N ASN A 107 -8.61 28.90 -8.58
CA ASN A 107 -10.03 28.70 -8.32
C ASN A 107 -10.62 27.55 -9.14
N ASP A 108 -9.80 26.77 -9.85
CA ASP A 108 -10.31 25.67 -10.65
C ASP A 108 -10.49 24.40 -9.82
N TRP A 109 -11.72 24.21 -9.36
CA TRP A 109 -12.16 23.01 -8.64
C TRP A 109 -12.68 21.88 -9.55
N GLY A 110 -12.61 22.06 -10.88
CA GLY A 110 -13.07 21.09 -11.86
C GLY A 110 -14.54 21.27 -12.28
N GLY A 111 -15.18 20.17 -12.69
CA GLY A 111 -16.58 20.15 -13.12
C GLY A 111 -17.56 20.02 -11.95
N TYR A 112 -18.79 20.49 -12.13
CA TYR A 112 -19.85 20.45 -11.12
C TYR A 112 -20.02 19.08 -10.47
N ASN A 113 -20.07 19.07 -9.14
CA ASN A 113 -20.40 17.90 -8.34
C ASN A 113 -21.69 18.17 -7.55
N SER A 114 -22.71 17.32 -7.71
CA SER A 114 -23.99 17.45 -7.02
C SER A 114 -23.94 17.24 -5.50
N GLU A 115 -22.84 16.71 -4.98
CA GLU A 115 -22.58 16.63 -3.54
C GLU A 115 -21.92 17.91 -3.01
N HIS A 116 -21.55 18.85 -3.89
CA HIS A 116 -20.79 20.06 -3.57
C HIS A 116 -19.47 19.74 -2.87
N VAL A 117 -18.81 18.67 -3.31
CA VAL A 117 -17.49 18.23 -2.82
C VAL A 117 -16.51 18.19 -3.97
N TYR A 118 -15.39 18.88 -3.81
CA TYR A 118 -14.32 18.94 -4.80
C TYR A 118 -13.00 18.62 -4.13
N SER A 119 -12.07 18.01 -4.87
CA SER A 119 -10.75 17.73 -4.32
C SER A 119 -9.64 17.87 -5.34
N LYS A 120 -8.47 18.28 -4.87
CA LYS A 120 -7.25 18.41 -5.67
C LYS A 120 -6.05 17.91 -4.87
N ILE A 121 -5.10 17.31 -5.57
CA ILE A 121 -3.80 16.95 -5.00
C ILE A 121 -2.79 18.04 -5.37
N ILE A 122 -2.06 18.52 -4.37
CA ILE A 122 -0.99 19.51 -4.53
C ILE A 122 0.30 19.00 -3.86
N THR A 123 1.43 19.62 -4.20
CA THR A 123 2.70 19.48 -3.47
C THR A 123 2.89 20.73 -2.60
N GLY A 124 3.17 20.54 -1.32
CA GLY A 124 3.47 21.63 -0.40
C GLY A 124 4.75 22.36 -0.82
N SER A 125 4.79 23.68 -0.60
CA SER A 125 5.89 24.55 -1.00
C SER A 125 6.72 25.09 0.17
N GLY A 126 6.47 24.60 1.40
CA GLY A 126 7.01 25.20 2.62
C GLY A 126 6.28 26.47 3.06
N ASN A 127 5.12 26.78 2.46
CA ASN A 127 4.30 27.95 2.76
C ASN A 127 2.88 27.54 3.19
N VAL A 128 2.14 28.51 3.73
CA VAL A 128 0.70 28.40 3.97
C VAL A 128 -0.08 28.55 2.66
N LEU A 129 -1.28 27.98 2.61
CA LEU A 129 -2.31 28.29 1.61
C LEU A 129 -3.27 29.35 2.16
N ASN A 130 -3.78 30.23 1.30
CA ASN A 130 -4.80 31.21 1.66
C ASN A 130 -6.09 30.94 0.91
N PHE A 131 -7.19 30.85 1.65
CA PHE A 131 -8.51 30.56 1.11
C PHE A 131 -9.45 31.75 1.26
N HIS A 132 -10.13 32.15 0.19
CA HIS A 132 -11.15 33.19 0.25
C HIS A 132 -12.19 33.00 -0.84
N ILE A 133 -13.42 33.44 -0.59
CA ILE A 133 -14.48 33.49 -1.61
C ILE A 133 -14.41 34.84 -2.30
N TYR A 134 -14.35 34.85 -3.63
CA TYR A 134 -14.35 36.10 -4.39
C TYR A 134 -15.77 36.62 -4.56
N ASP A 135 -16.10 37.67 -3.81
CA ASP A 135 -17.37 38.37 -3.92
C ASP A 135 -17.14 39.88 -3.92
N ILE A 136 -17.89 40.60 -4.76
CA ILE A 136 -17.91 42.06 -4.83
C ILE A 136 -18.74 42.71 -3.72
N TYR A 137 -19.60 41.94 -3.04
CA TYR A 137 -20.45 42.42 -1.96
C TYR A 137 -20.63 41.42 -0.80
N PRO A 138 -19.56 40.87 -0.20
CA PRO A 138 -19.65 39.75 0.74
C PRO A 138 -20.47 40.04 2.03
N SER A 139 -20.74 41.31 2.34
CA SER A 139 -21.46 41.69 3.56
C SER A 139 -22.89 41.14 3.69
N ASN A 140 -23.53 40.71 2.59
CA ASN A 140 -24.84 40.05 2.61
C ASN A 140 -24.76 38.51 2.61
N ASN A 141 -23.55 37.95 2.62
CA ASN A 141 -23.37 36.50 2.57
C ASN A 141 -23.59 35.88 3.94
N THR A 142 -24.04 34.62 3.95
CA THR A 142 -24.18 33.81 5.17
C THR A 142 -23.64 32.40 4.94
N GLY A 143 -23.10 31.79 5.99
CA GLY A 143 -22.45 30.48 5.90
C GLY A 143 -21.00 30.57 5.40
N GLY A 144 -20.54 29.49 4.80
CA GLY A 144 -19.16 29.33 4.36
C GLY A 144 -18.90 27.92 3.83
N LEU A 145 -17.68 27.70 3.34
CA LEU A 145 -17.24 26.40 2.84
C LEU A 145 -16.33 25.73 3.87
N THR A 146 -16.31 24.40 3.91
CA THR A 146 -15.35 23.66 4.71
C THR A 146 -14.20 23.21 3.82
N VAL A 147 -12.97 23.50 4.21
CA VAL A 147 -11.76 22.99 3.55
C VAL A 147 -11.07 22.01 4.48
N GLN A 148 -10.96 20.76 4.06
CA GLN A 148 -10.18 19.71 4.69
C GLN A 148 -8.84 19.57 3.97
N ILE A 149 -7.75 19.61 4.73
CA ILE A 149 -6.39 19.40 4.24
C ILE A 149 -5.88 18.11 4.85
N ASP A 150 -5.62 17.13 3.99
CA ASP A 150 -5.03 15.85 4.35
C ASP A 150 -3.65 15.72 3.71
N ARG A 151 -2.69 15.12 4.40
CA ARG A 151 -1.34 14.83 3.87
C ARG A 151 -1.23 13.36 3.51
N LEU A 152 -0.55 13.03 2.43
CA LEU A 152 -0.29 11.63 2.10
C LEU A 152 0.49 11.00 3.26
N ARG A 153 0.00 9.88 3.77
CA ARG A 153 0.71 9.13 4.79
C ARG A 153 1.73 8.25 4.07
N ARG A 154 2.99 8.48 4.42
CA ARG A 154 4.09 7.64 3.99
C ARG A 154 4.15 6.36 4.83
N GLU A 155 4.22 5.21 4.18
CA GLU A 155 4.28 3.90 4.81
C GLU A 155 5.18 2.96 4.01
N ALA A 156 6.04 2.21 4.70
CA ALA A 156 6.79 1.11 4.09
C ALA A 156 6.36 -0.21 4.72
N THR A 157 6.46 -1.31 3.96
CA THR A 157 6.16 -2.64 4.48
C THR A 157 7.00 -3.67 3.76
N ILE A 158 7.58 -4.59 4.54
CA ILE A 158 8.21 -5.80 4.02
C ILE A 158 7.12 -6.85 3.81
N SER A 159 6.99 -7.37 2.59
CA SER A 159 6.00 -8.39 2.22
C SER A 159 6.58 -9.80 2.10
N SER A 160 7.90 -9.93 2.03
CA SER A 160 8.59 -11.22 2.09
C SER A 160 10.04 -11.06 2.54
N PRO A 161 10.55 -11.94 3.43
CA PRO A 161 9.87 -13.08 4.07
C PRO A 161 8.83 -12.66 5.14
N ASP A 162 8.08 -13.61 5.67
CA ASP A 162 7.23 -13.40 6.86
C ASP A 162 8.08 -13.39 8.16
N GLU A 163 7.54 -12.77 9.22
CA GLU A 163 8.24 -12.71 10.52
C GLU A 163 8.43 -14.12 11.10
N GLY A 164 9.69 -14.48 11.33
CA GLY A 164 10.10 -15.79 11.81
C GLY A 164 10.02 -16.91 10.77
N GLU A 165 9.84 -16.59 9.49
CA GLU A 165 9.77 -17.59 8.42
C GLU A 165 11.04 -18.44 8.37
N LYS A 166 10.88 -19.75 8.19
CA LYS A 166 11.98 -20.71 8.02
C LYS A 166 12.24 -20.93 6.54
N VAL A 167 13.41 -20.51 6.09
CA VAL A 167 13.76 -20.47 4.67
C VAL A 167 15.05 -21.25 4.39
N TYR A 168 15.23 -21.64 3.14
CA TYR A 168 16.43 -22.29 2.62
C TYR A 168 16.57 -21.99 1.13
N GLY A 169 17.80 -21.88 0.64
CA GLY A 169 18.08 -21.78 -0.79
C GLY A 169 17.98 -20.34 -1.32
N GLU A 170 17.41 -20.22 -2.51
CA GLU A 170 17.10 -18.94 -3.14
C GLU A 170 15.84 -18.34 -2.51
N ILE A 171 15.96 -17.10 -2.03
CA ILE A 171 14.89 -16.39 -1.33
C ILE A 171 14.65 -15.06 -2.04
N THR A 172 13.38 -14.76 -2.29
CA THR A 172 12.94 -13.45 -2.78
C THR A 172 12.59 -12.57 -1.59
N PHE A 173 13.17 -11.37 -1.55
CA PHE A 173 12.91 -10.34 -0.57
C PHE A 173 12.11 -9.24 -1.22
N GLU A 174 10.96 -8.93 -0.65
CA GLU A 174 10.00 -8.00 -1.23
C GLU A 174 9.56 -6.97 -0.20
N ALA A 175 9.41 -5.73 -0.67
CA ALA A 175 8.85 -4.64 0.11
C ALA A 175 8.14 -3.67 -0.80
N PHE A 176 7.30 -2.82 -0.22
CA PHE A 176 6.72 -1.67 -0.91
C PHE A 176 6.84 -0.41 -0.07
N LEU A 177 6.73 0.73 -0.76
CA LEU A 177 6.79 2.07 -0.20
C LEU A 177 5.65 2.89 -0.80
N VAL A 178 4.71 3.30 0.06
CA VAL A 178 3.71 4.33 -0.24
C VAL A 178 4.33 5.66 0.10
N ASP A 179 4.47 6.52 -0.91
CA ASP A 179 5.20 7.78 -0.81
C ASP A 179 4.71 8.77 -1.86
N ASP A 180 5.29 9.96 -1.98
CA ASP A 180 4.88 10.92 -2.99
C ASP A 180 5.87 11.20 -4.12
N ASP A 181 7.10 10.73 -3.98
CA ASP A 181 8.13 10.84 -4.99
C ASP A 181 8.96 9.56 -5.11
N GLN A 182 10.19 9.67 -5.60
CA GLN A 182 11.10 8.55 -5.70
C GLN A 182 12.22 8.70 -4.68
N ASP A 183 12.31 7.69 -3.83
CA ASP A 183 13.20 7.68 -2.70
C ASP A 183 14.45 6.83 -2.91
N ASN A 184 15.53 7.20 -2.22
CA ASN A 184 16.71 6.35 -2.17
C ASN A 184 16.52 5.24 -1.14
N ILE A 185 16.42 4.00 -1.61
CA ILE A 185 16.27 2.84 -0.72
C ILE A 185 17.63 2.30 -0.30
N GLN A 186 17.93 2.41 1.00
CA GLN A 186 18.99 1.61 1.62
C GLN A 186 18.41 0.28 2.08
N TRP A 187 19.11 -0.82 1.84
CA TRP A 187 18.65 -2.14 2.26
C TRP A 187 19.82 -3.07 2.60
N ALA A 188 19.55 -4.02 3.48
CA ALA A 188 20.52 -5.04 3.87
C ALA A 188 19.84 -6.33 4.32
N ILE A 189 20.49 -7.46 4.08
CA ILE A 189 20.22 -8.72 4.76
C ILE A 189 21.39 -8.96 5.72
N ARG A 190 21.08 -9.16 7.00
CA ARG A 190 22.06 -9.22 8.08
C ARG A 190 21.94 -10.49 8.90
N LYS A 191 23.07 -11.11 9.20
CA LYS A 191 23.14 -12.31 10.04
C LYS A 191 23.06 -11.95 11.53
N GLY A 192 22.10 -12.55 12.23
CA GLY A 192 22.01 -12.54 13.69
C GLY A 192 21.69 -11.19 14.32
N THR A 193 21.34 -10.18 13.53
CA THR A 193 21.06 -8.82 14.02
C THR A 193 20.32 -8.00 12.98
N CYS A 194 19.51 -7.06 13.45
CA CYS A 194 18.96 -5.98 12.62
C CYS A 194 19.78 -4.69 12.72
N ALA A 195 20.80 -4.61 13.58
CA ALA A 195 21.55 -3.38 13.83
C ALA A 195 22.37 -2.91 12.63
N ALA A 196 22.53 -1.60 12.48
CA ALA A 196 23.33 -0.96 11.43
C ALA A 196 24.83 -1.33 11.52
N GLY A 197 25.50 -1.44 10.37
CA GLY A 197 26.97 -1.55 10.31
C GLY A 197 27.56 -2.92 10.67
N THR A 198 26.75 -3.95 10.86
CA THR A 198 27.24 -5.27 11.29
C THR A 198 26.44 -6.42 10.67
N GLY A 199 27.14 -7.52 10.40
CA GLY A 199 26.51 -8.78 9.95
C GLY A 199 25.93 -8.76 8.55
N THR A 200 26.14 -7.70 7.76
CA THR A 200 25.63 -7.58 6.39
C THR A 200 26.19 -8.69 5.51
N VAL A 201 25.30 -9.40 4.82
CA VAL A 201 25.64 -10.47 3.86
C VAL A 201 25.18 -10.12 2.44
N PHE A 202 24.13 -9.30 2.31
CA PHE A 202 23.68 -8.67 1.08
C PHE A 202 23.22 -7.24 1.38
N GLY A 203 23.28 -6.35 0.39
CA GLY A 203 22.70 -5.02 0.48
C GLY A 203 23.41 -4.00 -0.40
N ASN A 204 23.05 -2.73 -0.23
CA ASN A 204 23.73 -1.58 -0.84
C ASN A 204 24.39 -0.65 0.21
N VAL A 205 24.63 -1.18 1.40
CA VAL A 205 25.24 -0.50 2.54
C VAL A 205 26.40 -1.33 3.09
N ASP A 206 27.15 -0.77 4.05
CA ASP A 206 28.22 -1.47 4.77
C ASP A 206 29.32 -2.08 3.85
N GLY A 207 29.57 -1.44 2.70
CA GLY A 207 30.54 -1.88 1.70
C GLY A 207 29.99 -2.86 0.65
N TYR A 208 28.69 -3.17 0.71
CA TYR A 208 27.99 -3.97 -0.30
C TYR A 208 27.33 -3.09 -1.36
N SER A 209 27.15 -3.65 -2.56
CA SER A 209 26.52 -2.97 -3.71
C SER A 209 25.72 -3.95 -4.55
N ASN A 210 24.92 -4.81 -3.90
CA ASN A 210 24.01 -5.72 -4.57
C ASN A 210 22.90 -4.94 -5.27
N VAL A 211 22.54 -5.35 -6.49
CA VAL A 211 21.49 -4.70 -7.29
C VAL A 211 20.15 -5.33 -6.95
N ALA A 212 19.20 -4.49 -6.54
CA ALA A 212 17.79 -4.84 -6.39
C ALA A 212 16.97 -4.22 -7.53
N THR A 213 15.80 -4.76 -7.79
CA THR A 213 14.81 -4.17 -8.70
C THR A 213 13.92 -3.25 -7.89
N ILE A 214 13.79 -2.00 -8.32
CA ILE A 214 12.87 -1.02 -7.73
C ILE A 214 11.95 -0.54 -8.86
N ASP A 215 10.65 -0.77 -8.74
CA ASP A 215 9.65 -0.26 -9.68
C ASP A 215 9.07 1.04 -9.13
N THR A 216 9.35 2.14 -9.84
CA THR A 216 8.88 3.49 -9.53
C THR A 216 7.90 4.01 -10.58
N SER A 217 7.33 3.13 -11.41
CA SER A 217 6.30 3.51 -12.39
C SER A 217 5.06 4.11 -11.75
N ASN A 218 4.80 3.75 -10.49
CA ASN A 218 3.82 4.42 -9.62
C ASN A 218 4.54 5.02 -8.41
N LEU A 219 4.76 6.33 -8.41
CA LEU A 219 5.44 7.02 -7.31
C LEU A 219 4.66 6.93 -5.99
N THR A 220 3.33 6.76 -6.05
CA THR A 220 2.52 6.57 -4.84
C THR A 220 2.52 5.16 -4.28
N ASN A 221 3.15 4.22 -4.99
CA ASN A 221 3.29 2.83 -4.54
C ASN A 221 4.46 2.18 -5.28
N GLN A 222 5.66 2.38 -4.74
CA GLN A 222 6.90 1.82 -5.26
C GLN A 222 7.10 0.40 -4.74
N THR A 223 7.65 -0.50 -5.57
CA THR A 223 7.94 -1.87 -5.14
C THR A 223 9.43 -2.17 -5.20
N PHE A 224 9.89 -3.01 -4.27
CA PHE A 224 11.27 -3.46 -4.15
C PHE A 224 11.31 -4.98 -4.25
N SER A 225 12.28 -5.52 -5.00
CA SER A 225 12.55 -6.96 -5.06
C SER A 225 14.03 -7.26 -5.18
N PHE A 226 14.51 -8.21 -4.38
CA PHE A 226 15.85 -8.78 -4.47
C PHE A 226 15.81 -10.30 -4.32
N VAL A 227 16.57 -11.02 -5.13
CA VAL A 227 16.70 -12.48 -5.02
C VAL A 227 18.10 -12.82 -4.54
N GLY A 228 18.20 -13.51 -3.39
CA GLY A 228 19.46 -13.90 -2.78
C GLY A 228 19.56 -15.41 -2.57
N ASP A 229 20.65 -16.02 -3.04
CA ASP A 229 20.98 -17.42 -2.71
C ASP A 229 21.65 -17.51 -1.33
N MET A 230 20.95 -18.10 -0.37
CA MET A 230 21.41 -18.29 1.00
C MET A 230 21.89 -19.72 1.29
N SER A 231 21.97 -20.60 0.28
CA SER A 231 22.31 -22.03 0.46
C SER A 231 23.65 -22.27 1.17
N ASN A 232 24.64 -21.39 0.94
CA ASN A 232 25.98 -21.50 1.49
C ASN A 232 26.20 -20.66 2.76
N MET A 233 25.14 -20.07 3.29
CA MET A 233 25.22 -19.24 4.47
C MET A 233 25.10 -20.06 5.75
N LEU A 234 25.66 -19.52 6.82
CA LEU A 234 25.56 -20.15 8.13
C LEU A 234 24.12 -20.06 8.62
N LEU A 235 23.59 -21.18 9.11
CA LEU A 235 22.23 -21.27 9.66
C LEU A 235 22.00 -20.32 10.84
N GLY A 236 20.72 -20.05 11.10
CA GLY A 236 20.23 -19.24 12.21
C GLY A 236 19.46 -18.01 11.77
N MET A 237 19.26 -17.08 12.69
CA MET A 237 18.48 -15.86 12.43
C MET A 237 19.20 -14.91 11.48
N TYR A 238 18.42 -14.34 10.56
CA TYR A 238 18.77 -13.21 9.72
C TYR A 238 17.70 -12.13 9.85
N CYS A 239 18.07 -10.91 9.45
CA CYS A 239 17.18 -9.78 9.42
C CYS A 239 17.27 -9.09 8.05
N PHE A 240 16.14 -9.00 7.36
CA PHE A 240 16.00 -8.12 6.20
C PHE A 240 15.67 -6.71 6.71
N VAL A 241 16.42 -5.72 6.25
CA VAL A 241 16.28 -4.31 6.58
C VAL A 241 15.92 -3.58 5.30
N TYR A 242 14.79 -2.88 5.32
CA TYR A 242 14.32 -2.00 4.26
C TYR A 242 14.23 -0.58 4.81
N ASN A 243 15.02 0.34 4.27
CA ASN A 243 15.26 1.65 4.85
C ASN A 243 15.23 2.72 3.75
N PRO A 244 14.05 3.09 3.24
CA PRO A 244 13.89 4.24 2.36
C PRO A 244 14.31 5.52 3.09
N VAL A 245 15.22 6.26 2.47
CA VAL A 245 15.82 7.48 2.99
C VAL A 245 15.26 8.66 2.23
N GLU A 246 14.67 9.55 3.03
CA GLU A 246 13.96 10.73 2.57
C GLU A 246 14.86 11.87 2.12
N ASP A 247 14.24 12.77 1.36
CA ASP A 247 14.75 14.11 1.16
C ASP A 247 14.17 15.12 2.19
N ASN A 248 14.25 16.42 1.91
CA ASN A 248 14.02 17.45 2.93
C ASN A 248 12.55 17.57 3.33
N GLY A 249 12.24 17.23 4.59
CA GLY A 249 10.96 17.60 5.24
C GLY A 249 10.20 16.42 5.82
N GLU A 250 10.59 15.20 5.47
CA GLU A 250 9.97 13.97 5.92
C GLU A 250 10.89 13.18 6.86
N SER A 251 10.35 12.16 7.54
CA SER A 251 11.13 11.30 8.44
C SER A 251 11.47 10.01 7.73
N ASN A 252 12.73 9.57 7.81
CA ASN A 252 13.14 8.25 7.30
C ASN A 252 12.26 7.14 7.87
N ILE A 253 11.93 6.15 7.03
CA ILE A 253 11.26 4.92 7.46
C ILE A 253 12.29 3.80 7.51
N ARG A 254 12.18 2.96 8.53
CA ARG A 254 13.07 1.82 8.71
C ARG A 254 12.29 0.59 9.15
N GLU A 255 12.06 -0.29 8.20
CA GLU A 255 11.41 -1.57 8.44
C GLU A 255 12.44 -2.69 8.59
N THR A 256 12.10 -3.67 9.42
CA THR A 256 12.91 -4.85 9.65
C THR A 256 12.05 -6.09 9.76
N MET A 257 12.52 -7.18 9.17
CA MET A 257 11.85 -8.47 9.21
C MET A 257 12.86 -9.55 9.60
N GLN A 258 12.60 -10.28 10.67
CA GLN A 258 13.45 -11.39 11.08
C GLN A 258 12.99 -12.68 10.42
N PHE A 259 13.93 -13.51 9.99
CA PHE A 259 13.67 -14.84 9.43
C PHE A 259 14.78 -15.81 9.85
N GLU A 260 14.54 -17.11 9.72
CA GLU A 260 15.49 -18.15 10.12
C GLU A 260 15.94 -18.96 8.91
N LEU A 261 17.25 -18.94 8.65
CA LEU A 261 17.85 -19.84 7.67
C LEU A 261 18.06 -21.21 8.31
N VAL A 262 17.39 -22.22 7.75
CA VAL A 262 17.41 -23.60 8.25
C VAL A 262 18.05 -24.55 7.23
N GLU A 263 18.41 -25.75 7.69
CA GLU A 263 18.80 -26.83 6.78
C GLU A 263 17.65 -27.18 5.83
N PRO A 264 17.95 -27.64 4.61
CA PRO A 264 16.90 -28.16 3.74
C PRO A 264 16.21 -29.31 4.47
N LEU A 265 14.87 -29.28 4.51
CA LEU A 265 14.10 -30.35 5.12
C LEU A 265 14.39 -31.67 4.39
N ILE A 266 15.19 -32.54 5.00
CA ILE A 266 15.48 -33.86 4.45
C ILE A 266 14.32 -34.79 4.81
N VAL A 267 13.48 -35.09 3.82
CA VAL A 267 12.47 -36.14 3.92
C VAL A 267 13.16 -37.44 3.54
N GLY A 268 13.59 -38.14 4.59
CA GLY A 268 14.31 -39.42 4.50
C GLY A 268 13.47 -40.52 3.83
N PRO A 269 14.08 -41.68 3.53
CA PRO A 269 13.48 -42.66 2.65
C PRO A 269 12.13 -43.19 3.16
N PRO A 270 11.24 -43.64 2.25
CA PRO A 270 10.01 -44.32 2.61
C PRO A 270 10.30 -45.56 3.47
N THR A 271 9.56 -45.69 4.57
CA THR A 271 9.63 -46.84 5.48
C THR A 271 8.69 -47.97 5.10
N ASP A 272 7.69 -47.70 4.26
CA ASP A 272 6.75 -48.69 3.74
C ASP A 272 6.20 -48.32 2.35
N MET A 273 5.62 -49.31 1.66
CA MET A 273 5.18 -49.16 0.28
C MET A 273 3.99 -48.22 0.11
N ASN A 274 3.22 -47.95 1.17
CA ASN A 274 2.06 -47.07 1.06
C ASN A 274 2.48 -45.60 1.01
N GLN A 275 3.59 -45.23 1.62
CA GLN A 275 4.16 -43.89 1.52
C GLN A 275 4.61 -43.55 0.08
N CYS A 276 4.91 -44.55 -0.74
CA CYS A 276 5.22 -44.33 -2.16
C CYS A 276 3.98 -44.06 -3.03
N LYS A 277 2.78 -44.46 -2.58
CA LYS A 277 1.55 -44.40 -3.40
C LYS A 277 0.98 -42.99 -3.43
N LYS A 278 0.09 -42.72 -4.40
CA LYS A 278 -0.65 -41.45 -4.53
C LYS A 278 0.28 -40.24 -4.50
N ASP A 279 1.36 -40.32 -5.29
CA ASP A 279 2.39 -39.28 -5.38
C ASP A 279 3.19 -39.02 -4.10
N GLY A 280 3.05 -39.82 -3.05
CA GLY A 280 3.90 -39.71 -1.86
C GLY A 280 5.38 -39.93 -2.16
N TRP A 281 5.74 -40.65 -3.24
CA TRP A 281 7.11 -40.76 -3.71
C TRP A 281 7.78 -39.41 -4.07
N LYS A 282 6.98 -38.39 -4.40
CA LYS A 282 7.47 -37.05 -4.77
C LYS A 282 7.91 -36.22 -3.54
N THR A 283 7.51 -36.62 -2.34
CA THR A 283 7.84 -35.86 -1.12
C THR A 283 9.22 -36.19 -0.58
N PHE A 284 9.80 -37.33 -1.00
CA PHE A 284 11.13 -37.76 -0.58
C PHE A 284 12.21 -37.06 -1.40
N ASN A 285 13.17 -36.44 -0.70
CA ASN A 285 14.34 -35.84 -1.34
C ASN A 285 15.65 -36.57 -0.96
N ASN A 286 15.57 -37.64 -0.17
CA ASN A 286 16.72 -38.45 0.16
C ASN A 286 16.34 -39.93 0.42
N PRO A 287 16.40 -40.81 -0.60
CA PRO A 287 16.75 -40.52 -1.99
C PRO A 287 15.57 -39.93 -2.78
N VAL A 288 15.87 -39.28 -3.90
CA VAL A 288 14.86 -38.84 -4.89
C VAL A 288 14.47 -40.03 -5.76
N PHE A 289 13.17 -40.27 -5.93
CA PHE A 289 12.64 -41.33 -6.79
C PHE A 289 12.17 -40.75 -8.12
N LYS A 290 12.40 -41.47 -9.23
CA LYS A 290 11.96 -41.01 -10.56
C LYS A 290 10.46 -41.19 -10.78
N ASN A 291 9.86 -42.18 -10.13
CA ASN A 291 8.45 -42.53 -10.22
C ASN A 291 8.03 -43.42 -9.03
N GLN A 292 6.73 -43.70 -8.91
CA GLN A 292 6.18 -44.57 -7.87
C GLN A 292 6.81 -45.97 -7.88
N GLY A 293 7.10 -46.54 -9.05
CA GLY A 293 7.70 -47.87 -9.17
C GLY A 293 9.09 -47.92 -8.56
N ASP A 294 9.92 -46.92 -8.83
CA ASP A 294 11.27 -46.74 -8.27
C ASP A 294 11.25 -46.65 -6.73
N CYS A 295 10.32 -45.86 -6.19
CA CYS A 295 10.08 -45.78 -4.74
C CYS A 295 9.68 -47.14 -4.13
N VAL A 296 8.72 -47.83 -4.75
CA VAL A 296 8.28 -49.15 -4.28
C VAL A 296 9.42 -50.17 -4.35
N SER A 297 10.19 -50.19 -5.44
CA SER A 297 11.35 -51.07 -5.59
C SER A 297 12.43 -50.78 -4.55
N TYR A 298 12.65 -49.51 -4.20
CA TYR A 298 13.54 -49.14 -3.10
C TYR A 298 13.06 -49.70 -1.76
N VAL A 299 11.78 -49.52 -1.41
CA VAL A 299 11.21 -50.07 -0.17
C VAL A 299 11.33 -51.60 -0.14
N GLN A 300 11.01 -52.27 -1.25
CA GLN A 300 11.08 -53.74 -1.37
C GLN A 300 12.50 -54.29 -1.29
N SER A 301 13.50 -53.54 -1.77
CA SER A 301 14.91 -53.96 -1.67
C SER A 301 15.54 -53.57 -0.32
N ASN A 302 14.94 -52.64 0.42
CA ASN A 302 15.45 -52.16 1.70
C ASN A 302 15.01 -53.06 2.86
N LYS A 303 15.98 -53.77 3.47
CA LYS A 303 15.74 -54.67 4.61
C LYS A 303 15.18 -53.99 5.86
N LYS A 304 15.23 -52.65 5.96
CA LYS A 304 14.70 -51.87 7.08
C LYS A 304 13.24 -51.43 6.89
N ALA A 305 12.65 -51.62 5.71
CA ALA A 305 11.26 -51.27 5.45
C ALA A 305 10.28 -52.30 6.02
N ILE A 306 9.19 -51.84 6.63
CA ILE A 306 8.22 -52.70 7.33
C ILE A 306 7.45 -53.60 6.35
N GLY A 307 7.25 -53.15 5.11
CA GLY A 307 6.55 -53.92 4.06
C GLY A 307 7.25 -55.20 3.60
N ASN A 308 8.50 -55.45 4.03
CA ASN A 308 9.28 -56.64 3.69
C ASN A 308 9.13 -57.80 4.68
N ARG A 309 8.49 -57.59 5.84
CA ARG A 309 8.15 -58.70 6.71
C ARG A 309 6.89 -59.36 6.16
N LYS A 310 7.09 -60.37 5.31
CA LYS A 310 6.11 -61.45 5.24
C LYS A 310 6.19 -62.14 6.59
N ASP A 311 5.20 -61.91 7.42
CA ASP A 311 4.94 -62.74 8.59
C ASP A 311 4.73 -64.17 8.05
N ASN A 312 5.81 -64.97 8.07
CA ASN A 312 5.78 -66.40 7.81
C ASN A 312 5.39 -67.13 9.09
#